data_AF-A0A8T5MGF1-F1
#
_entry.id   AF-A0A8T5MGF1-F1
#
_cell.length_a   1.000
_cell.length_b   1.000
_cell.length_c   1.000
_cell.angle_alpha   90.00
_cell.angle_beta   90.00
_cell.angle_gamma   90.00
#
_symmetry.space_group_name_H-M   'P 1'
#
loop_
_entity.id
_entity.type
_entity.pdbx_description
1 polymer ?
#
loop_
_entity_poly.entity_id
_entity_poly.type
_entity_poly.pdbx_seq_one_letter_code
_entity_poly.pdbx_strand_id
1 'polypeptide(L)'
;MYKIPKDAEIADAIRRVLAKHKEVRSQSLFHEFVLGELKGISPYYKASSDRIKRVASKEGVKIFIDKRKSQKEAKFCFVCGGELETLKVKNLLGSEVSAGKKCKVCGFAMDRGHLAPRRYIFYK
;
A
#
# COMPACT_ATOMS: atom_id res chain seq x y z
N MET A 1 9.09 -4.21 -27.56
CA MET A 1 8.40 -5.27 -26.79
C MET A 1 8.33 -4.83 -25.34
N TYR A 2 7.18 -4.85 -24.66
CA TYR A 2 7.11 -4.49 -23.24
C TYR A 2 7.46 -5.71 -22.38
N LYS A 3 8.17 -5.48 -21.27
CA LYS A 3 8.57 -6.57 -20.36
C LYS A 3 7.96 -6.31 -18.99
N ILE A 4 7.45 -7.38 -18.39
CA ILE A 4 6.86 -7.34 -17.05
C ILE A 4 7.95 -7.81 -16.07
N PRO A 5 8.44 -6.95 -15.15
CA PRO A 5 9.44 -7.35 -14.18
C PRO A 5 8.86 -8.37 -13.19
N LYS A 6 9.70 -9.26 -12.67
CA LYS A 6 9.36 -10.17 -11.57
C LYS A 6 9.26 -9.40 -10.26
N ASP A 7 8.51 -9.94 -9.30
CA ASP A 7 8.34 -9.28 -7.99
C ASP A 7 9.67 -9.09 -7.26
N ALA A 8 10.63 -10.02 -7.42
CA ALA A 8 11.99 -9.89 -6.87
C ALA A 8 12.74 -8.67 -7.44
N GLU A 9 12.63 -8.41 -8.74
CA GLU A 9 13.27 -7.24 -9.37
C GLU A 9 12.66 -5.92 -8.86
N ILE A 10 11.34 -5.92 -8.65
CA ILE A 10 10.63 -4.78 -8.05
C ILE A 10 11.08 -4.58 -6.59
N ALA A 11 11.21 -5.66 -5.82
CA ALA A 11 11.68 -5.61 -4.44
C ALA A 11 13.10 -5.06 -4.32
N ASP A 12 14.02 -5.49 -5.19
CA ASP A 12 15.38 -4.95 -5.27
C ASP A 12 15.39 -3.46 -5.61
N ALA A 13 14.58 -3.05 -6.59
CA ALA A 13 14.44 -1.65 -6.97
C ALA A 13 13.89 -0.80 -5.81
N ILE A 14 12.86 -1.28 -5.10
CA ILE A 14 12.31 -0.62 -3.91
C ILE A 14 13.38 -0.45 -2.83
N ARG A 15 14.17 -1.50 -2.55
CA ARG A 15 15.27 -1.44 -1.58
C ARG A 15 16.30 -0.38 -1.95
N ARG A 16 16.67 -0.25 -3.22
CA ARG A 16 17.59 0.79 -3.70
C ARG A 16 16.99 2.20 -3.56
N VAL A 17 15.72 2.38 -3.92
CA VAL A 17 15.03 3.67 -3.76
C VAL A 17 15.00 4.11 -2.30
N LEU A 18 14.61 3.22 -1.38
CA LEU A 18 14.52 3.55 0.04
C LEU A 18 15.89 3.69 0.73
N ALA A 19 16.94 3.07 0.17
CA ALA A 19 18.32 3.31 0.61
C ALA A 19 18.80 4.71 0.23
N LYS A 20 18.44 5.21 -0.97
CA LYS A 20 18.76 6.57 -1.45
C LYS A 20 17.88 7.63 -0.80
N HIS A 21 16.59 7.34 -0.68
CA HIS A 21 15.57 8.23 -0.14
C HIS A 21 14.99 7.59 1.12
N LYS A 22 15.44 8.02 2.30
CA LYS A 22 14.98 7.50 3.61
C LYS A 22 13.45 7.48 3.74
N GLU A 23 12.79 8.46 3.11
CA GLU A 23 11.34 8.63 3.11
C GLU A 23 10.89 9.14 1.73
N VAL A 24 9.77 8.61 1.21
CA VAL A 24 9.11 9.10 0.00
C VAL A 24 7.65 9.41 0.31
N ARG A 25 7.29 10.70 0.31
CA ARG A 25 5.97 11.18 0.76
C ARG A 25 4.90 11.25 -0.34
N SER A 26 5.04 10.50 -1.43
CA SER A 26 4.08 10.50 -2.53
C SER A 26 4.08 9.16 -3.25
N GLN A 27 2.89 8.65 -3.56
CA GLN A 27 2.71 7.43 -4.35
C GLN A 27 3.25 7.55 -5.77
N SER A 28 3.01 8.69 -6.44
CA SER A 28 3.47 8.91 -7.81
C SER A 28 4.99 9.01 -7.84
N LEU A 29 5.57 9.75 -6.88
CA LEU A 29 7.03 9.91 -6.79
C LEU A 29 7.71 8.57 -6.48
N PHE A 30 7.15 7.78 -5.56
CA PHE A 30 7.66 6.44 -5.26
C PHE A 30 7.60 5.54 -6.49
N HIS A 31 6.51 5.59 -7.25
CA HIS A 31 6.37 4.86 -8.51
C HIS A 31 7.42 5.28 -9.55
N GLU A 32 7.64 6.58 -9.73
CA GLU A 32 8.64 7.12 -10.66
C GLU A 32 10.06 6.67 -10.30
N PHE A 33 10.44 6.75 -9.02
CA PHE A 33 11.77 6.32 -8.56
C PHE A 33 11.98 4.83 -8.77
N VAL A 34 11.01 4.00 -8.39
CA VAL A 34 11.13 2.54 -8.57
C VAL A 34 11.15 2.18 -10.06
N LEU A 35 10.35 2.87 -10.87
CA LEU A 35 10.34 2.63 -12.32
C LEU A 35 11.65 3.09 -12.98
N GLY A 36 12.26 4.18 -12.51
CA GLY A 36 13.59 4.62 -12.94
C GLY A 36 14.67 3.57 -12.69
N GLU A 37 14.68 3.00 -11.47
CA GLU A 37 15.60 1.91 -11.12
C GLU A 37 15.38 0.65 -11.98
N LEU A 38 14.13 0.29 -12.28
CA LEU A 38 13.81 -0.84 -13.15
C LEU A 38 14.23 -0.58 -14.60
N LYS A 39 14.00 0.63 -15.11
CA LYS A 39 14.38 1.00 -16.48
C LYS A 39 15.90 1.01 -16.71
N GLY A 40 16.69 1.25 -15.66
CA GLY A 40 18.14 1.08 -15.69
C GLY A 40 18.58 -0.37 -15.98
N ILE A 41 17.77 -1.36 -15.63
CA ILE A 41 18.01 -2.79 -15.96
C ILE A 41 17.50 -3.11 -17.36
N SER A 42 16.28 -2.68 -17.68
CA SER A 42 15.67 -2.87 -19.00
C SER A 42 14.72 -1.73 -19.32
N PRO A 43 14.92 -0.98 -20.42
CA PRO A 43 14.12 0.20 -20.76
C PRO A 43 12.63 -0.13 -21.02
N TYR A 44 12.34 -1.40 -21.30
CA TYR A 44 10.99 -1.88 -21.59
C TYR A 44 10.18 -2.30 -20.35
N TYR A 45 10.76 -2.19 -19.13
CA TYR A 45 10.03 -2.55 -17.92
C TYR A 45 8.88 -1.59 -17.64
N LYS A 46 7.70 -2.17 -17.39
CA LYS A 46 6.50 -1.46 -16.96
C LYS A 46 5.90 -2.15 -15.74
N ALA A 47 5.56 -1.36 -14.73
CA ALA A 47 4.84 -1.80 -13.55
C ALA A 47 3.85 -0.70 -13.13
N SER A 48 2.67 -1.10 -12.65
CA SER A 48 1.68 -0.17 -12.12
C SER A 48 2.03 0.28 -10.70
N SER A 49 1.55 1.46 -10.31
CA SER A 49 1.72 1.98 -8.95
C SER A 49 1.13 1.04 -7.89
N ASP A 50 -0.02 0.42 -8.17
CA ASP A 50 -0.63 -0.55 -7.24
C ASP A 50 0.23 -1.80 -7.06
N ARG A 51 0.82 -2.33 -8.16
CA ARG A 51 1.71 -3.49 -8.07
C ARG A 51 2.97 -3.17 -7.27
N ILE A 52 3.58 -2.01 -7.49
CA ILE A 52 4.77 -1.59 -6.73
C ILE A 52 4.43 -1.43 -5.24
N LYS A 53 3.30 -0.80 -4.91
CA LYS A 53 2.83 -0.65 -3.52
C LYS A 53 2.54 -2.00 -2.86
N ARG A 54 1.94 -2.95 -3.59
CA ARG A 54 1.69 -4.31 -3.11
C ARG A 54 2.99 -5.05 -2.80
N VAL A 55 3.97 -4.99 -3.70
CA VAL A 55 5.29 -5.60 -3.48
C VAL A 55 5.99 -4.92 -2.30
N ALA A 56 5.95 -3.58 -2.21
CA ALA A 56 6.52 -2.85 -1.07
C ALA A 56 5.94 -3.33 0.27
N SER A 57 4.62 -3.48 0.36
CA SER A 57 3.97 -4.00 1.55
C SER A 57 4.38 -5.44 1.89
N LYS A 58 4.57 -6.30 0.87
CA LYS A 58 4.99 -7.69 1.06
C LYS A 58 6.43 -7.80 1.57
N GLU A 59 7.30 -6.91 1.11
CA GLU A 59 8.70 -6.81 1.54
C GLU A 59 8.87 -6.13 2.92
N GLY A 60 7.77 -5.80 3.61
CA GLY A 60 7.82 -5.20 4.95
C GLY A 60 8.12 -3.71 4.97
N VAL A 61 8.02 -3.01 3.84
CA VAL A 61 8.13 -1.54 3.81
C VAL A 61 7.00 -0.93 4.63
N LYS A 62 7.34 0.02 5.49
CA LYS A 62 6.34 0.75 6.28
C LYS A 62 5.65 1.76 5.39
N ILE A 63 4.33 1.63 5.29
CA ILE A 63 3.47 2.48 4.47
C ILE A 63 2.53 3.22 5.42
N PHE A 64 2.77 4.51 5.60
CA PHE A 64 1.83 5.38 6.30
C PHE A 64 0.83 5.98 5.32
N ILE A 65 -0.44 5.93 5.68
CA ILE A 65 -1.54 6.44 4.86
C ILE A 65 -2.24 7.54 5.63
N ASP A 66 -2.14 8.77 5.10
CA ASP A 66 -3.01 9.85 5.53
C ASP A 66 -4.40 9.62 4.92
N LYS A 67 -5.42 9.63 5.78
CA LYS A 67 -6.80 9.25 5.46
C LYS A 67 -7.69 10.49 5.52
N ARG A 68 -8.59 10.64 4.56
CA ARG A 68 -9.66 11.65 4.58
C ARG A 68 -11.03 10.99 4.72
N LYS A 69 -12.01 11.73 5.22
CA LYS A 69 -13.42 11.32 5.17
C LYS A 69 -13.88 11.17 3.72
N SER A 70 -14.69 10.17 3.46
CA SER A 70 -15.27 9.80 2.17
C SER A 70 -16.76 9.56 2.37
N GLN A 71 -17.55 9.64 1.31
CA GLN A 71 -18.95 9.17 1.34
C GLN A 71 -19.05 7.67 1.07
N LYS A 72 -18.07 7.10 0.34
CA LYS A 72 -18.04 5.69 -0.03
C LYS A 72 -17.29 4.87 1.00
N GLU A 73 -17.85 3.71 1.31
CA GLU A 73 -17.21 2.71 2.16
C GLU A 73 -16.03 2.02 1.44
N ALA A 74 -14.94 1.81 2.16
CA ALA A 74 -13.80 1.06 1.66
C ALA A 74 -14.09 -0.45 1.65
N LYS A 75 -14.14 -1.05 0.46
CA LYS A 75 -14.27 -2.50 0.27
C LYS A 75 -12.91 -3.21 0.16
N PHE A 76 -11.93 -2.53 -0.44
CA PHE A 76 -10.60 -3.05 -0.70
C PHE A 76 -9.53 -2.30 0.10
N CYS A 77 -8.47 -3.01 0.44
CA CYS A 77 -7.33 -2.48 1.17
C CYS A 77 -6.57 -1.46 0.34
N PHE A 78 -6.30 -0.29 0.94
CA PHE A 78 -5.55 0.78 0.30
C PHE A 78 -4.08 0.42 0.03
N VAL A 79 -3.55 -0.60 0.72
CA VAL A 79 -2.16 -1.05 0.58
C VAL A 79 -2.02 -2.15 -0.46
N CYS A 80 -2.66 -3.30 -0.26
CA CYS A 80 -2.46 -4.47 -1.12
C CYS A 80 -3.60 -4.75 -2.10
N GLY A 81 -4.73 -4.03 -2.00
CA GLY A 81 -5.94 -4.30 -2.79
C GLY A 81 -6.76 -5.52 -2.36
N GLY A 82 -6.35 -6.22 -1.29
CA GLY A 82 -7.09 -7.35 -0.73
C GLY A 82 -8.41 -6.93 -0.07
N GLU A 83 -9.30 -7.88 0.17
CA GLU A 83 -10.59 -7.63 0.82
C GLU A 83 -10.43 -7.17 2.27
N LEU A 84 -11.31 -6.26 2.69
CA LEU A 84 -11.37 -5.75 4.06
C LEU A 84 -12.52 -6.41 4.82
N GLU A 85 -12.21 -6.94 5.99
CA GLU A 85 -13.20 -7.49 6.89
C GLU A 85 -13.52 -6.52 8.02
N THR A 86 -14.79 -6.49 8.41
CA THR A 86 -15.25 -5.71 9.55
C THR A 86 -14.78 -6.36 10.84
N LEU A 87 -13.99 -5.62 11.62
CA LEU A 87 -13.66 -6.01 12.99
C LEU A 87 -14.85 -5.72 13.88
N LYS A 88 -15.36 -6.73 14.56
CA LYS A 88 -16.42 -6.60 15.57
C LYS A 88 -15.84 -6.78 16.96
N VAL A 89 -16.31 -5.98 17.91
CA VAL A 89 -15.97 -6.09 19.33
C VAL A 89 -17.24 -6.02 20.16
N LYS A 90 -17.24 -6.59 21.36
CA LYS A 90 -18.34 -6.42 22.30
C LYS A 90 -18.19 -5.09 23.04
N ASN A 91 -19.27 -4.33 23.13
CA ASN A 91 -19.31 -3.15 23.99
C ASN A 91 -19.50 -3.56 25.47
N LEU A 92 -19.51 -2.57 26.38
CA LEU A 92 -19.73 -2.80 27.81
C LEU A 92 -21.08 -3.48 28.13
N LEU A 93 -22.06 -3.38 27.22
CA LEU A 93 -23.38 -3.99 27.32
C LEU A 93 -23.44 -5.41 26.69
N GLY A 94 -22.31 -5.95 26.23
CA GLY A 94 -22.23 -7.27 25.61
C GLY A 94 -22.68 -7.33 24.14
N SER A 95 -23.15 -6.24 23.56
CA SER A 95 -23.60 -6.16 22.17
C SER A 95 -22.42 -6.02 21.20
N GLU A 96 -22.51 -6.65 20.03
CA GLU A 96 -21.51 -6.51 18.97
C GLU A 96 -21.56 -5.13 18.30
N VAL A 97 -20.43 -4.44 18.25
CA VAL A 97 -20.26 -3.18 17.53
C VAL A 97 -19.07 -3.27 16.57
N SER A 98 -19.20 -2.69 15.38
CA SER A 98 -18.10 -2.60 14.41
C SER A 98 -17.01 -1.68 14.95
N ALA A 99 -15.81 -2.21 15.22
CA ALA A 99 -14.63 -1.48 15.66
C ALA A 99 -13.85 -0.81 14.51
N GLY A 100 -13.99 -1.32 13.28
CA GLY A 100 -13.23 -0.84 12.13
C GLY A 100 -13.13 -1.92 11.06
N LYS A 101 -12.13 -1.84 10.18
CA LYS A 101 -11.84 -2.89 9.20
C LYS A 101 -10.40 -3.33 9.22
N LYS A 102 -10.14 -4.58 8.87
CA LYS A 102 -8.80 -5.16 8.75
C LYS A 102 -8.65 -5.91 7.43
N CYS A 103 -7.50 -5.78 6.79
CA CYS A 103 -7.15 -6.58 5.63
C CYS A 103 -6.61 -7.94 6.06
N LYS A 104 -7.17 -9.02 5.51
CA LYS A 104 -6.70 -10.41 5.71
C LYS A 104 -5.30 -10.67 5.14
N VAL A 105 -4.88 -9.90 4.14
CA VAL A 105 -3.65 -10.16 3.36
C VAL A 105 -2.43 -9.46 3.97
N CYS A 106 -2.51 -8.15 4.21
CA CYS A 106 -1.37 -7.37 4.71
C CYS A 106 -1.51 -6.92 6.17
N GLY A 107 -2.63 -7.26 6.82
CA GLY A 107 -2.88 -6.87 8.21
C GLY A 107 -3.24 -5.39 8.42
N PHE A 108 -3.28 -4.58 7.36
CA PHE A 108 -3.67 -3.17 7.44
C PHE A 108 -5.03 -3.00 8.13
N ALA A 109 -5.07 -2.15 9.16
CA ALA A 109 -6.28 -1.84 9.91
C ALA A 109 -6.69 -0.39 9.71
N MET A 110 -8.00 -0.16 9.69
CA MET A 110 -8.62 1.16 9.63
C MET A 110 -9.70 1.28 10.68
N ASP A 111 -9.84 2.49 11.19
CA ASP A 111 -10.87 2.87 12.15
C ASP A 111 -12.26 2.86 11.52
N ARG A 112 -13.29 3.04 12.35
CA ARG A 112 -14.68 3.15 11.89
C ARG A 112 -14.84 4.32 10.92
N GLY A 113 -15.72 4.13 9.94
CA GLY A 113 -16.20 5.20 9.07
C GLY A 113 -15.77 5.06 7.62
N HIS A 114 -16.32 5.94 6.79
CA HIS A 114 -16.03 5.99 5.36
C HIS A 114 -14.76 6.80 5.15
N LEU A 115 -13.64 6.11 4.92
CA LEU A 115 -12.32 6.71 4.74
C LEU A 115 -11.81 6.46 3.33
N ALA A 116 -10.99 7.37 2.83
CA ALA A 116 -10.24 7.21 1.59
C ALA A 116 -8.79 7.67 1.77
N PRO A 117 -7.83 7.05 1.07
CA PRO A 117 -6.43 7.47 1.13
C PRO A 117 -6.29 8.85 0.47
N ARG A 118 -5.63 9.77 1.17
CA ARG A 118 -5.26 11.09 0.67
C ARG A 118 -3.80 11.12 0.25
N ARG A 119 -2.91 10.56 1.07
CA ARG A 119 -1.47 10.56 0.83
C ARG A 119 -0.85 9.26 1.32
N TYR A 120 0.17 8.81 0.59
CA TYR A 120 1.01 7.68 0.97
C TYR A 120 2.42 8.16 1.28
N ILE A 121 2.99 7.63 2.34
CA ILE A 121 4.37 7.86 2.76
C ILE A 121 5.04 6.51 2.94
N PHE A 122 6.15 6.31 2.22
CA PHE A 122 6.94 5.09 2.21
C PHE A 122 8.25 5.33 2.94
N TYR A 123 8.60 4.45 3.88
CA TYR A 123 9.87 4.52 4.60
C TYR A 123 10.31 3.11 5.05
N LYS A 124 11.60 2.99 5.37
CA LYS A 124 12.22 1.74 5.82
C LYS A 124 11.96 1.48 7.30
#